data_AF-A0A5J6JPJ8-F1
#
_entry.id   AF-A0A5J6JPJ8-F1
#
_cell.length_a   1.000
_cell.length_b   1.000
_cell.length_c   1.000
_cell.angle_alpha   90.00
_cell.angle_beta   90.00
_cell.angle_gamma   90.00
#
_symmetry.space_group_name_H-M   'P 1'
#
loop_
_entity.id
_entity.type
_entity.pdbx_description
1 polymer ?
#
loop_
_entity_poly.entity_id
_entity_poly.type
_entity_poly.pdbx_seq_one_letter_code
_entity_poly.pdbx_strand_id
1 'polypeptide(L)'
;MQHGEVWWADFDERRPVVLLSGEEASGVWAMQVVAPADIEISGVAVEVTVGAPEGLPFEGVLRVALPRPGLVPCTWLVTLAREDLIDRAGVLPPAKLGELQDALRLGGLEIVTPER
;
A
#
# COMPACT_ATOMS: atom_id res chain seq x y z
N MET A 1 -12.72 5.71 -7.05
CA MET A 1 -11.73 4.95 -6.26
C MET A 1 -11.68 5.51 -4.85
N GLN A 2 -11.44 4.65 -3.88
CA GLN A 2 -11.44 5.02 -2.46
C GLN A 2 -10.22 4.46 -1.72
N HIS A 3 -9.80 5.17 -0.69
CA HIS A 3 -8.76 4.73 0.24
C HIS A 3 -9.09 3.35 0.83
N GLY A 4 -8.11 2.44 0.81
CA GLY A 4 -8.24 1.06 1.29
C GLY A 4 -8.82 0.08 0.27
N GLU A 5 -9.22 0.51 -0.93
CA GLU A 5 -9.58 -0.44 -1.99
C GLU A 5 -8.35 -1.20 -2.50
N VAL A 6 -8.55 -2.47 -2.84
CA VAL A 6 -7.53 -3.36 -3.42
C VAL A 6 -7.80 -3.48 -4.91
N TRP A 7 -6.79 -3.22 -5.72
CA TRP A 7 -6.88 -3.16 -7.17
C TRP A 7 -5.76 -3.93 -7.85
N TRP A 8 -6.04 -4.49 -9.02
CA TRP A 8 -5.01 -4.89 -9.98
C TRP A 8 -4.62 -3.66 -10.79
N ALA A 9 -3.33 -3.34 -10.78
CA ALA A 9 -2.76 -2.28 -11.57
C ALA A 9 -1.78 -2.84 -12.63
N ASP A 10 -1.65 -2.15 -13.75
CA ASP A 10 -0.73 -2.50 -14.84
C ASP A 10 0.18 -1.31 -15.14
N PHE A 11 1.33 -1.27 -14.46
CA PHE A 11 2.41 -0.32 -14.66
C PHE A 11 3.70 -1.16 -14.61
N ASP A 12 4.34 -1.34 -15.77
CA ASP A 12 5.38 -2.35 -16.06
C ASP A 12 4.86 -3.80 -16.09
N GLU A 13 4.27 -4.28 -15.00
CA GLU A 13 3.71 -5.63 -14.88
C GLU A 13 2.47 -5.62 -13.98
N ARG A 14 1.51 -6.50 -14.29
CA ARG A 14 0.25 -6.59 -13.56
C ARG A 14 0.47 -7.00 -12.10
N ARG A 15 0.23 -6.08 -11.16
CA ARG A 15 0.46 -6.26 -9.72
C ARG A 15 -0.74 -5.80 -8.89
N PRO A 16 -1.01 -6.43 -7.73
CA PRO A 16 -2.02 -5.90 -6.82
C PRO A 16 -1.47 -4.71 -6.06
N VAL A 17 -2.32 -3.73 -5.83
CA VAL A 17 -2.03 -2.52 -5.06
C VAL A 17 -3.18 -2.20 -4.11
N VAL A 18 -2.87 -1.52 -3.01
CA VAL A 18 -3.87 -0.92 -2.12
C VAL A 18 -3.84 0.58 -2.27
N LEU A 19 -5.00 1.18 -2.52
CA LEU A 19 -5.13 2.62 -2.73
C LEU A 19 -4.97 3.35 -1.40
N LEU A 20 -4.06 4.32 -1.40
CA LEU A 20 -3.73 5.19 -0.28
C LEU A 20 -4.37 6.59 -0.42
N SER A 21 -4.92 6.92 -1.58
CA SER A 21 -5.69 8.15 -1.78
C SER A 21 -6.94 7.88 -2.61
N GLY A 22 -7.81 8.89 -2.69
CA GLY A 22 -8.77 8.99 -3.78
C GLY A 22 -8.08 9.29 -5.11
N GLU A 23 -8.90 9.44 -6.16
CA GLU A 23 -8.45 10.00 -7.42
C GLU A 23 -8.29 11.50 -7.29
N GLU A 24 -7.05 11.96 -7.43
CA GLU A 24 -6.67 13.37 -7.38
C GLU A 24 -5.98 13.76 -8.68
N ALA A 25 -5.87 15.07 -8.96
CA ALA A 25 -5.19 15.57 -10.16
C ALA A 25 -3.72 15.14 -10.25
N SER A 26 -3.09 14.82 -9.11
CA SER A 26 -1.71 14.31 -9.03
C SER A 26 -1.58 12.81 -9.27
N GLY A 27 -2.68 12.11 -9.56
CA GLY A 27 -2.74 10.65 -9.65
C GLY A 27 -3.15 9.99 -8.33
N VAL A 28 -3.29 8.67 -8.36
CA VAL A 28 -3.71 7.84 -7.23
C VAL A 28 -2.47 7.30 -6.54
N TRP A 29 -2.32 7.60 -5.25
CA TRP A 29 -1.27 6.98 -4.45
C TRP A 29 -1.69 5.57 -4.07
N ALA A 30 -0.77 4.62 -4.23
CA ALA A 30 -1.01 3.24 -3.88
C ALA A 30 0.24 2.57 -3.32
N MET A 31 0.05 1.52 -2.55
CA MET A 31 1.11 0.64 -2.06
C MET A 31 1.03 -0.68 -2.81
N GLN A 32 2.14 -1.15 -3.36
CA GLN A 32 2.18 -2.48 -3.99
C GLN A 32 2.08 -3.59 -2.95
N VAL A 33 1.38 -4.66 -3.32
CA VAL A 33 1.42 -5.93 -2.59
C VAL A 33 2.64 -6.71 -3.07
N VAL A 34 3.50 -7.09 -2.14
CA VAL A 34 4.76 -7.79 -2.40
C VAL A 34 4.85 -9.09 -1.60
N ALA A 35 5.79 -9.96 -1.95
CA ALA A 35 6.06 -11.16 -1.15
C ALA A 35 6.53 -10.75 0.26
N PRO A 36 6.16 -11.50 1.32
CA PRO A 36 6.68 -11.31 2.69
C PRO A 36 8.20 -11.43 2.74
N ALA A 37 8.83 -10.82 3.75
CA ALA A 37 10.26 -11.01 3.95
C ALA A 37 10.54 -12.45 4.42
N ASP A 38 11.64 -13.03 3.95
CA ASP A 38 12.12 -14.36 4.36
C ASP A 38 12.99 -14.30 5.63
N ILE A 39 13.26 -13.09 6.12
CA ILE A 39 14.05 -12.81 7.31
C ILE A 39 13.28 -11.90 8.27
N GLU A 40 13.72 -11.88 9.54
CA GLU A 40 13.22 -10.94 10.54
C GLU A 40 13.62 -9.50 10.17
N ILE A 41 12.63 -8.61 10.10
CA ILE A 41 12.78 -7.20 9.69
C ILE A 41 12.25 -6.22 10.72
N SER A 42 11.95 -6.69 11.94
CA SER A 42 11.48 -5.85 13.05
C SER A 42 12.40 -4.64 13.26
N GLY A 43 11.77 -3.46 13.34
CA GLY A 43 12.46 -2.17 13.46
C GLY A 43 13.06 -1.64 12.15
N VAL A 44 13.07 -2.41 11.05
CA VAL A 44 13.47 -1.96 9.70
C VAL A 44 12.25 -1.62 8.87
N ALA A 45 11.22 -2.45 8.91
CA ALA A 45 9.97 -2.24 8.20
C ALA A 45 8.80 -2.90 8.96
N VAL A 46 7.58 -2.45 8.65
CA VAL A 46 6.33 -3.07 9.09
C VAL A 46 5.68 -3.74 7.88
N GLU A 47 5.21 -4.97 8.06
CA GLU A 47 4.45 -5.72 7.06
C GLU A 47 3.00 -5.89 7.51
N VAL A 48 2.06 -5.42 6.69
CA VAL A 48 0.62 -5.65 6.87
C VAL A 48 0.19 -6.74 5.89
N THR A 49 -0.30 -7.86 6.40
CA THR A 49 -0.65 -9.02 5.58
C THR A 49 -1.92 -8.79 4.78
N VAL A 50 -1.93 -9.21 3.52
CA VAL A 50 -3.10 -9.16 2.63
C VAL A 50 -3.19 -10.47 1.84
N GLY A 51 -4.40 -10.93 1.57
CA GLY A 51 -4.57 -12.20 0.88
C GLY A 51 -5.99 -12.46 0.41
N ALA A 52 -6.41 -13.72 0.49
CA ALA A 52 -7.74 -14.15 0.07
C ALA A 52 -8.91 -13.34 0.69
N PRO A 53 -8.88 -12.95 1.98
CA PRO A 53 -9.95 -12.12 2.58
C PRO A 53 -10.09 -10.74 1.92
N GLU A 54 -9.03 -10.22 1.32
CA GLU A 54 -8.97 -8.94 0.62
C GLU A 54 -9.22 -9.06 -0.89
N GLY A 55 -9.53 -10.28 -1.37
CA GLY A 55 -9.84 -10.56 -2.78
C GLY A 55 -8.64 -10.97 -3.63
N LEU A 56 -7.47 -11.21 -3.02
CA LEU A 56 -6.28 -11.65 -3.74
C LEU A 56 -6.23 -13.18 -3.89
N PRO A 57 -5.72 -13.71 -5.01
CA PRO A 57 -5.56 -15.15 -5.20
C PRO A 57 -4.31 -15.74 -4.50
N PHE A 58 -3.54 -14.90 -3.80
CA PHE A 58 -2.32 -15.27 -3.10
C PHE A 58 -2.13 -14.41 -1.85
N GLU A 59 -1.26 -14.87 -0.96
CA GLU A 59 -0.83 -14.13 0.22
C GLU A 59 0.34 -13.19 -0.13
N GLY A 60 0.31 -11.99 0.46
CA GLY A 60 1.34 -10.98 0.32
C GLY A 60 1.31 -9.99 1.48
N VAL A 61 2.12 -8.95 1.37
CA VAL A 61 2.22 -7.90 2.37
C VAL A 61 2.27 -6.52 1.73
N LEU A 62 1.75 -5.54 2.45
CA LEU A 62 2.09 -4.13 2.27
C LEU A 62 3.28 -3.84 3.18
N ARG A 63 4.42 -3.46 2.60
CA ARG A 63 5.65 -3.22 3.37
C ARG A 63 5.96 -1.72 3.45
N VAL A 64 5.99 -1.20 4.67
CA VAL A 64 6.35 0.19 4.97
C VAL A 64 7.71 0.22 5.66
N ALA A 65 8.70 0.84 5.03
CA ALA A 65 10.02 1.00 5.62
C ALA A 65 9.99 2.05 6.75
N LEU A 66 10.68 1.77 7.85
CA LEU A 66 10.82 2.68 8.97
C LEU A 66 12.04 3.61 8.75
N PRO A 67 11.89 4.93 8.95
CA PRO A 67 13.00 5.88 8.79
C PRO A 67 14.18 5.55 9.71
N ARG A 68 15.39 5.59 9.15
CA ARG A 68 16.64 5.41 9.90
C ARG A 68 17.70 6.40 9.43
N PRO A 69 18.50 6.98 10.35
CA PRO A 69 19.58 7.88 9.97
C PRO A 69 20.53 7.23 8.96
N GLY A 70 20.79 7.93 7.85
CA GLY A 70 21.72 7.48 6.81
C GLY A 70 21.17 6.42 5.85
N LEU A 71 19.89 6.05 5.95
CA LEU A 71 19.23 5.14 5.02
C LEU A 71 18.06 5.82 4.31
N VAL A 72 17.93 5.57 3.01
CA VAL A 72 16.74 5.97 2.24
C VAL A 72 15.68 4.87 2.40
N PRO A 73 14.47 5.18 2.91
CA PRO A 73 13.41 4.18 3.01
C PRO A 73 12.96 3.73 1.62
N CYS A 74 13.16 2.46 1.29
CA CYS A 74 12.63 1.85 0.08
C CYS A 74 11.24 1.28 0.37
N THR A 75 10.22 2.14 0.28
CA THR A 75 8.82 1.73 0.39
C THR A 75 8.25 1.49 -1.01
N TRP A 76 7.40 0.47 -1.17
CA TRP A 76 6.79 0.09 -2.45
C TRP A 76 5.60 0.99 -2.83
N LEU A 77 5.75 2.30 -2.58
CA LEU A 77 4.75 3.31 -2.88
C LEU A 77 4.85 3.72 -4.34
N VAL A 78 3.71 3.83 -4.99
CA VAL A 78 3.59 4.21 -6.39
C VAL A 78 2.51 5.28 -6.56
N THR A 79 2.67 6.09 -7.59
CA THR A 79 1.63 7.01 -8.05
C THR A 79 1.15 6.51 -9.41
N LEU A 80 -0.14 6.22 -9.50
CA LEU A 80 -0.78 5.60 -10.66
C LEU A 80 -1.72 6.57 -11.34
N ALA A 81 -1.77 6.52 -12.67
CA ALA A 81 -2.85 7.11 -13.42
C ALA A 81 -4.12 6.25 -13.27
N ARG A 82 -5.28 6.84 -13.62
CA ARG A 82 -6.55 6.11 -13.58
C ARG A 82 -6.53 4.89 -14.47
N GLU A 83 -5.95 5.03 -15.67
CA GLU A 83 -5.85 3.97 -16.67
C GLU A 83 -5.02 2.76 -16.22
N ASP A 84 -4.05 2.97 -15.32
CA ASP A 84 -3.24 1.86 -14.79
C ASP A 84 -4.08 0.93 -13.90
N LEU A 85 -5.21 1.40 -13.36
CA LEU A 85 -6.09 0.63 -12.46
C LEU A 85 -7.15 -0.16 -13.23
N ILE A 86 -6.91 -1.46 -13.36
CA ILE A 86 -7.66 -2.37 -14.24
C ILE A 86 -8.91 -2.93 -13.56
N ASP A 87 -8.72 -3.76 -12.53
CA ASP A 87 -9.81 -4.50 -11.88
C ASP A 87 -9.77 -4.30 -10.36
N ARG A 88 -10.91 -3.94 -9.76
CA ARG A 88 -11.06 -3.94 -8.30
C ARG A 88 -11.13 -5.38 -7.78
N ALA A 89 -10.19 -5.76 -6.92
CA ALA A 89 -10.14 -7.07 -6.29
C ALA A 89 -10.96 -7.13 -4.99
N GLY A 90 -10.93 -6.05 -4.20
CA GLY A 90 -11.59 -6.04 -2.90
C GLY A 90 -11.39 -4.73 -2.14
N VAL A 91 -11.49 -4.80 -0.81
CA VAL A 91 -11.29 -3.67 0.11
C VAL A 91 -10.71 -4.19 1.40
N LEU A 92 -9.77 -3.45 1.98
CA LEU A 92 -9.25 -3.76 3.31
C LEU A 92 -10.36 -3.64 4.35
N PRO A 93 -10.51 -4.62 5.26
CA PRO A 93 -11.39 -4.45 6.40
C PRO A 93 -10.89 -3.31 7.30
N PRO A 94 -11.78 -2.63 8.06
CA PRO A 94 -11.40 -1.45 8.84
C PRO A 94 -10.21 -1.67 9.80
N ALA A 95 -10.12 -2.86 10.42
CA ALA A 95 -9.00 -3.19 11.30
C ALA A 95 -7.65 -3.16 10.56
N LYS A 96 -7.58 -3.80 9.39
CA LYS A 96 -6.37 -3.89 8.57
C LYS A 96 -6.02 -2.55 7.91
N LEU A 97 -7.04 -1.75 7.57
CA LEU A 97 -6.83 -0.37 7.13
C LEU A 97 -6.19 0.47 8.24
N GLY A 98 -6.60 0.28 9.50
CA GLY A 98 -5.98 0.89 10.67
C GLY A 98 -4.52 0.47 10.85
N GLU A 99 -4.21 -0.82 10.73
CA GLU A 99 -2.83 -1.32 10.78
C GLU A 99 -1.94 -0.66 9.71
N LEU A 100 -2.45 -0.53 8.48
CA LEU A 100 -1.75 0.16 7.41
C LEU A 100 -1.53 1.65 7.71
N GLN A 101 -2.54 2.33 8.24
CA GLN A 101 -2.43 3.75 8.62
C GLN A 101 -1.38 3.95 9.73
N ASP A 102 -1.34 3.08 10.72
CA ASP A 102 -0.33 3.13 11.78
C ASP A 102 1.07 2.84 11.23
N ALA A 103 1.21 1.86 10.32
CA ALA A 103 2.47 1.59 9.65
C ALA A 103 2.95 2.80 8.82
N LEU A 104 2.07 3.46 8.06
CA LEU A 104 2.38 4.67 7.30
C LEU A 104 2.82 5.82 8.21
N ARG A 105 2.15 6.00 9.35
CA ARG A 105 2.55 7.00 10.36
C ARG A 105 3.96 6.73 10.89
N LEU A 106 4.24 5.49 11.28
CA LEU A 106 5.58 5.07 11.71
C LEU A 106 6.63 5.23 10.60
N GLY A 107 6.22 5.05 9.34
CA GLY A 107 7.02 5.27 8.14
C GLY A 107 7.29 6.74 7.81
N GLY A 108 6.64 7.68 8.50
CA GLY A 108 6.70 9.11 8.17
C GLY A 108 5.98 9.46 6.86
N LEU A 109 5.04 8.63 6.40
CA LEU A 109 4.29 8.76 5.15
C LEU A 109 2.86 9.27 5.38
N GLU A 110 2.63 10.10 6.41
CA GLU A 110 1.30 10.63 6.68
C GLU A 110 0.73 11.34 5.45
N ILE A 111 -0.41 10.82 4.98
CA ILE A 111 -1.16 11.41 3.89
C ILE A 111 -1.92 12.56 4.51
N VAL A 112 -1.38 13.76 4.35
CA VAL A 112 -2.08 14.99 4.71
C VAL A 112 -3.26 15.11 3.75
N THR A 113 -4.43 14.63 4.15
CA THR A 113 -5.67 15.04 3.49
C THR A 113 -5.84 16.54 3.79
N PRO A 114 -5.84 17.43 2.78
CA PRO A 114 -6.12 18.82 3.04
C PRO A 114 -7.52 18.92 3.68
N GLU A 115 -7.59 19.64 4.81
CA GLU A 115 -8.86 19.93 5.47
C GLU A 115 -9.81 20.57 4.44
N ARG A 116 -11.02 20.03 4.34
CA ARG A 116 -12.10 20.54 3.49
C ARG A 116 -12.67 21.84 4.03
#